data_AF-G2T0D8-F1
#
_entry.id   AF-G2T0D8-F1
#
_cell.length_a   1.000
_cell.length_b   1.000
_cell.length_c   1.000
_cell.angle_alpha   90.00
_cell.angle_beta   90.00
_cell.angle_gamma   90.00
#
_symmetry.space_group_name_H-M   'P 1'
#
loop_
_entity.id
_entity.type
_entity.pdbx_description
1 polymer ?
#
loop_
_entity_poly.entity_id
_entity_poly.type
_entity_poly.pdbx_seq_one_letter_code
_entity_poly.pdbx_strand_id
1 'polypeptide(L)'
;MNEKFYALPEEKQSQILNAAYKVFATNQYKKAPTSEIAAEAGISKSLLFHYFHNKQELYLFLWKHAADLTKKYMRQYKVYETDDFF
;
A
#
# COMPACT_ATOMS: atom_id res chain seq x y z
N MET A 1 4.15 6.07 10.75
CA MET A 1 3.92 4.68 10.33
C MET A 1 4.61 3.82 11.35
N ASN A 2 3.94 2.82 11.89
CA ASN A 2 4.49 2.04 12.98
C ASN A 2 5.46 0.97 12.47
N GLU A 3 6.67 0.90 13.03
CA GLU A 3 7.67 -0.15 12.71
C GLU A 3 7.10 -1.57 12.88
N LYS A 4 6.09 -1.72 13.75
CA LYS A 4 5.35 -2.97 13.96
C LYS A 4 4.67 -3.51 12.70
N PHE A 5 4.38 -2.68 11.71
CA PHE A 5 3.86 -3.17 10.43
C PHE A 5 4.89 -4.04 9.71
N TYR A 6 6.17 -3.62 9.71
CA TYR A 6 7.25 -4.36 9.07
C TYR A 6 7.70 -5.60 9.85
N ALA A 7 7.35 -5.69 11.13
CA ALA A 7 7.56 -6.89 11.93
C ALA A 7 6.57 -8.03 11.59
N LEU A 8 5.53 -7.75 10.79
CA LEU A 8 4.61 -8.78 10.31
C LEU A 8 5.28 -9.67 9.25
N PRO A 9 4.86 -10.95 9.13
CA PRO A 9 5.21 -11.76 7.98
C PRO A 9 4.86 -11.04 6.66
N GLU A 10 5.70 -11.18 5.63
CA GLU A 10 5.51 -10.50 4.33
C GLU A 10 4.13 -10.78 3.71
N GLU A 11 3.62 -12.00 3.88
CA GLU A 11 2.29 -12.39 3.43
C GLU A 11 1.20 -11.55 4.12
N LYS A 12 1.32 -11.31 5.43
CA LYS A 12 0.38 -10.49 6.20
C LYS A 12 0.47 -9.02 5.82
N GLN A 13 1.68 -8.51 5.59
CA GLN A 13 1.86 -7.17 5.04
C GLN A 13 1.14 -7.05 3.70
N SER A 14 1.41 -7.98 2.78
CA SER A 14 0.81 -8.02 1.44
C SER A 14 -0.72 -8.11 1.49
N GLN A 15 -1.28 -8.93 2.38
CA GLN A 15 -2.72 -9.05 2.59
C GLN A 15 -3.36 -7.70 2.97
N ILE A 16 -2.76 -6.98 3.92
CA ILE A 16 -3.26 -5.67 4.38
C ILE A 16 -3.15 -4.63 3.26
N LEU A 17 -2.03 -4.60 2.53
CA LEU A 17 -1.83 -3.64 1.44
C LEU A 17 -2.78 -3.91 0.28
N ASN A 18 -2.95 -5.17 -0.13
CA ASN A 18 -3.85 -5.56 -1.20
C ASN A 18 -5.31 -5.20 -0.89
N ALA A 19 -5.76 -5.46 0.36
CA ALA A 19 -7.07 -5.05 0.81
C ALA A 19 -7.28 -3.53 0.72
N ALA A 20 -6.28 -2.76 1.17
CA ALA A 20 -6.34 -1.32 1.13
C ALA A 20 -6.32 -0.78 -0.32
N TYR A 21 -5.46 -1.31 -1.19
CA TYR A 21 -5.45 -0.99 -2.63
C TYR A 21 -6.81 -1.25 -3.27
N LYS A 22 -7.41 -2.43 -3.02
CA LYS A 22 -8.71 -2.81 -3.59
C LYS A 22 -9.81 -1.82 -3.21
N VAL A 23 -9.91 -1.47 -1.92
CA VAL A 23 -10.93 -0.54 -1.44
C VAL A 23 -10.68 0.88 -1.97
N PHE A 24 -9.43 1.36 -1.97
CA PHE A 24 -9.14 2.70 -2.50
C PHE A 24 -9.22 2.80 -4.03
N ALA A 25 -9.02 1.71 -4.76
CA ALA A 25 -9.19 1.68 -6.22
C ALA A 25 -10.66 1.73 -6.65
N THR A 26 -11.57 1.23 -5.81
CA THR A 26 -13.01 1.16 -6.08
C THR A 26 -13.80 2.31 -5.48
N ASN A 27 -13.18 3.13 -4.61
CA ASN A 27 -13.83 4.21 -3.90
C ASN A 27 -13.05 5.52 -4.01
N GLN A 28 -13.77 6.65 -4.09
CA GLN A 28 -13.14 7.95 -3.88
C GLN A 28 -12.53 8.02 -2.46
N TYR A 29 -11.36 8.65 -2.32
CA TYR A 29 -10.63 8.72 -1.04
C TYR A 29 -11.55 9.07 0.13
N LYS A 30 -12.38 10.11 0.05
CA LYS A 30 -13.27 10.52 1.16
C LYS A 30 -14.27 9.42 1.54
N LYS A 31 -14.77 8.65 0.58
CA LYS A 31 -15.80 7.62 0.77
C LYS A 31 -15.26 6.23 1.12
N ALA A 32 -13.98 5.96 0.88
CA ALA A 32 -13.36 4.66 1.16
C ALA A 32 -13.46 4.26 2.66
N PRO A 33 -14.23 3.23 3.04
CA PRO A 33 -14.44 2.91 4.44
C PRO A 33 -13.29 2.06 5.01
N THR A 34 -12.62 2.54 6.05
CA THR A 34 -11.51 1.80 6.70
C THR A 34 -11.96 0.51 7.40
N SER A 35 -13.25 0.39 7.70
CA SER A 35 -13.86 -0.86 8.18
C SER A 35 -13.87 -1.94 7.10
N GLU A 36 -14.11 -1.59 5.84
CA GLU A 36 -14.07 -2.52 4.72
C GLU A 36 -12.64 -2.97 4.43
N ILE A 37 -11.67 -2.05 4.50
CA ILE A 37 -10.24 -2.39 4.41
C ILE A 37 -9.87 -3.43 5.46
N ALA A 38 -10.27 -3.21 6.71
CA ALA A 38 -9.96 -4.13 7.80
C ALA A 38 -10.64 -5.50 7.60
N ALA A 39 -11.91 -5.51 7.17
CA ALA A 39 -12.65 -6.73 6.89
C ALA A 39 -12.00 -7.55 5.74
N GLU A 40 -11.68 -6.89 4.63
CA GLU A 40 -11.00 -7.52 3.48
C GLU A 40 -9.60 -8.04 3.86
N ALA A 41 -8.89 -7.32 4.72
CA ALA A 41 -7.59 -7.74 5.25
C ALA A 41 -7.68 -8.85 6.33
N GLY A 42 -8.88 -9.21 6.78
CA GLY A 42 -9.08 -10.18 7.87
C GLY A 42 -8.53 -9.72 9.22
N ILE A 43 -8.52 -8.40 9.49
CA ILE A 43 -8.05 -7.82 10.75
C ILE A 43 -9.12 -6.91 11.37
N SER A 44 -8.93 -6.55 12.65
CA SER A 44 -9.79 -5.55 13.26
C SER A 44 -9.43 -4.13 12.79
N LYS A 45 -10.43 -3.23 12.76
CA LYS A 45 -10.21 -1.81 12.47
C LYS A 45 -9.23 -1.15 13.45
N SER A 46 -9.26 -1.57 14.72
CA SER A 46 -8.29 -1.11 15.73
C SER A 46 -6.87 -1.55 15.41
N LEU A 47 -6.68 -2.78 14.91
CA LEU A 47 -5.36 -3.27 14.50
C LEU A 47 -4.85 -2.55 13.24
N LEU A 48 -5.74 -2.24 12.29
CA LEU A 48 -5.38 -1.39 11.15
C LEU A 48 -4.84 -0.03 11.63
N PHE A 49 -5.53 0.59 12.60
CA PHE A 49 -5.08 1.86 13.17
C PHE A 49 -3.86 1.77 14.09
N HIS A 50 -3.55 0.57 14.59
CA HIS A 50 -2.31 0.30 15.30
C HIS A 50 -1.09 0.42 14.38
N TYR A 51 -1.23 0.04 13.10
CA TYR A 51 -0.19 0.14 12.09
C TYR A 51 -0.13 1.53 11.43
N PHE A 52 -1.30 2.06 11.08
CA PHE A 52 -1.46 3.34 10.38
C PHE A 52 -2.34 4.25 11.23
N HIS A 53 -1.80 5.34 11.78
CA HIS A 53 -2.49 6.18 12.77
C HIS A 53 -3.82 6.74 12.25
N ASN A 54 -3.92 6.95 10.93
CA ASN A 54 -5.16 7.37 10.31
C ASN A 54 -5.25 6.93 8.83
N LYS A 55 -6.41 7.20 8.22
CA LYS A 55 -6.70 6.87 6.82
C LYS A 55 -5.80 7.59 5.82
N GLN A 56 -5.42 8.84 6.10
CA GLN A 56 -4.55 9.63 5.23
C GLN A 56 -3.16 9.01 5.18
N GLU A 57 -2.64 8.62 6.34
CA GLU A 57 -1.34 7.97 6.43
C GLU A 57 -1.31 6.64 5.69
N LEU A 58 -2.33 5.78 5.85
CA LEU A 58 -2.45 4.55 5.07
C LEU A 58 -2.46 4.84 3.56
N TYR A 59 -3.22 5.83 3.13
CA TYR A 59 -3.32 6.19 1.71
C TYR A 59 -1.98 6.69 1.14
N LEU A 60 -1.30 7.60 1.84
CA LEU A 60 0.01 8.11 1.43
C LEU A 60 1.09 7.01 1.46
N PHE A 61 1.00 6.09 2.42
CA PHE A 61 1.86 4.92 2.46
C PHE A 61 1.71 4.05 1.21
N LEU A 62 0.47 3.72 0.83
CA LEU A 62 0.19 2.95 -0.39
C LEU A 62 0.70 3.67 -1.64
N TRP A 63 0.53 4.99 -1.72
CA TRP A 63 1.04 5.77 -2.84
C TRP A 63 2.57 5.68 -2.95
N LYS A 64 3.27 5.85 -1.82
CA LYS A 64 4.73 5.72 -1.75
C LYS A 64 5.17 4.30 -2.14
N HIS A 65 4.52 3.29 -1.58
CA HIS A 65 4.81 1.89 -1.89
C HIS A 65 4.63 1.58 -3.38
N ALA A 66 3.54 2.04 -4.00
CA ALA A 66 3.30 1.88 -5.42
C ALA A 66 4.35 2.59 -6.28
N ALA A 67 4.76 3.81 -5.89
CA ALA A 67 5.83 4.54 -6.58
C ALA A 67 7.19 3.83 -6.47
N ASP A 68 7.53 3.32 -5.28
CA ASP A 68 8.78 2.60 -5.04
C ASP A 68 8.81 1.27 -5.84
N LEU A 69 7.67 0.55 -5.90
CA LEU A 69 7.52 -0.66 -6.70
C LEU A 69 7.66 -0.36 -8.20
N THR A 70 7.01 0.71 -8.66
CA THR A 70 7.09 1.18 -10.05
C THR A 70 8.52 1.53 -10.43
N LYS A 71 9.23 2.29 -9.58
CA LYS A 71 10.64 2.64 -9.77
C LYS A 71 11.54 1.42 -9.80
N LYS A 72 11.31 0.44 -8.90
CA LYS A 72 12.05 -0.83 -8.86
C LYS A 72 11.93 -1.57 -10.19
N TYR A 73 10.71 -1.75 -10.70
CA TYR A 73 10.49 -2.45 -11.95
C TYR A 73 11.00 -1.66 -13.16
N MET A 74 10.81 -0.35 -13.21
CA MET A 74 11.37 0.50 -14.26
C MET A 74 12.89 0.35 -14.37
N ARG A 75 13.60 0.31 -13.23
CA ARG A 75 15.04 0.06 -13.21
C ARG A 75 15.40 -1.36 -13.64
N GLN A 76 14.66 -2.36 -13.15
CA GLN A 76 14.91 -3.76 -13.51
C GLN A 76 14.77 -4.03 -15.00
N TYR A 77 13.76 -3.43 -15.64
CA TYR A 77 13.50 -3.57 -17.07
C TYR A 77 14.15 -2.48 -17.91
N LYS A 78 15.02 -1.64 -17.33
CA LYS A 78 15.76 -0.60 -18.05
C LYS A 78 14.87 0.35 -18.86
N VAL A 79 13.63 0.58 -18.41
CA VAL A 79 12.58 1.32 -19.14
C VAL A 79 13.00 2.77 -19.47
N TYR A 80 13.89 3.35 -18.65
CA TYR A 80 14.44 4.69 -18.85
C TYR A 80 15.95 4.69 -19.14
N GLU A 81 16.57 3.53 -19.34
CA GLU A 81 17.93 3.50 -19.88
C GLU A 81 17.81 3.73 -21.39
N THR A 82 18.32 4.87 -21.85
CA THR A 82 18.43 5.18 -23.27
C THR A 82 19.73 4.55 -23.77
N ASP A 83 19.66 3.40 -24.41
CA ASP A 83 20.77 2.87 -25.21
C ASP A 83 20.86 3.59 -26.58
N ASP A 84 19.84 4.39 -26.90
CA ASP A 84 19.61 5.02 -28.19
C ASP A 84 19.90 6.53 -28.08
N PHE A 85 21.19 6.88 -28.01
CA PHE A 85 21.63 8.28 -28.22
C PHE A 85 22.21 8.51 -29.61
N PHE A 86 22.52 7.47 -30.39
CA PHE A 86 23.01 7.51 -31.77
C PHE A 86 22.83 6.15 -32.48
#